data_AF-A0A954T7Z0-F1
#
_entry.id   AF-A0A954T7Z0-F1
#
_cell.length_a   1.000
_cell.length_b   1.000
_cell.length_c   1.000
_cell.angle_alpha   90.00
_cell.angle_beta   90.00
_cell.angle_gamma   90.00
#
_symmetry.space_group_name_H-M   'P 1'
#
loop_
_entity.id
_entity.type
_entity.pdbx_description
1 polymer ?
#
loop_
_entity_poly.entity_id
_entity_poly.type
_entity_poly.pdbx_seq_one_letter_code
_entity_poly.pdbx_strand_id
1 'polypeptide(L)'
;MTTKLNNSENVTVPWYQQSELLLSIGLLASLGVMLVPLPTFLLDMLLALNLAQAALLLLITLGTRHPLELSVFPSLLLLLTLFRLTLNIATTRLILLEADAGRIVSTFGSLVVGGNLIVGLVIFLILVIIQFVVITKGSGRISEVAARFTLDALPGKQMAIDAELNAGAITMEVARERRESLARETDFYGSMDGAGKFVRGDAIAGLIIT
;
A
#
# COMPACT_ATOMS: atom_id res chain seq x y z
N MET A 1 -56.98 -19.50 6.56
CA MET A 1 -56.57 -18.93 5.25
C MET A 1 -55.32 -18.10 5.52
N THR A 2 -54.16 -18.75 5.52
CA THR A 2 -52.87 -18.18 5.90
C THR A 2 -51.93 -18.29 4.72
N THR A 3 -51.51 -17.18 4.15
CA THR A 3 -50.40 -17.17 3.19
C THR A 3 -49.50 -15.99 3.46
N LYS A 4 -48.24 -16.33 3.74
CA LYS A 4 -47.15 -15.49 4.21
C LYS A 4 -46.70 -14.51 3.13
N LEU A 5 -46.57 -13.24 3.48
CA LEU A 5 -45.68 -12.29 2.81
C LEU A 5 -44.48 -12.08 3.73
N ASN A 6 -43.41 -12.82 3.48
CA ASN A 6 -42.07 -12.41 3.91
C ASN A 6 -41.07 -13.13 3.02
N ASN A 7 -40.60 -12.45 1.99
CA ASN A 7 -39.42 -12.85 1.26
C ASN A 7 -38.45 -11.67 1.35
N SER A 8 -37.68 -11.65 2.43
CA SER A 8 -36.46 -10.87 2.53
C SER A 8 -35.49 -11.41 1.48
N GLU A 9 -35.41 -10.75 0.33
CA GLU A 9 -34.35 -10.97 -0.63
C GLU A 9 -33.02 -10.66 0.05
N ASN A 10 -32.34 -11.71 0.50
CA ASN A 10 -30.95 -11.64 0.88
C ASN A 10 -30.15 -11.30 -0.38
N VAL A 11 -29.86 -10.01 -0.55
CA VAL A 11 -28.92 -9.52 -1.54
C VAL A 11 -27.53 -10.07 -1.19
N THR A 12 -27.21 -11.25 -1.71
CA THR A 12 -25.85 -11.79 -1.64
C THR A 12 -25.00 -11.04 -2.66
N VAL A 13 -24.44 -9.91 -2.23
CA VAL A 13 -23.43 -9.16 -2.98
C VAL A 13 -22.24 -10.07 -3.30
N PRO A 14 -21.84 -10.23 -4.57
CA PRO A 14 -20.66 -10.99 -4.95
C PRO A 14 -19.40 -10.43 -4.28
N TRP A 15 -18.50 -11.31 -3.84
CA TRP A 15 -17.25 -11.00 -3.14
C TRP A 15 -16.35 -9.98 -3.87
N TYR A 16 -16.43 -9.92 -5.21
CA TYR A 16 -15.72 -8.93 -6.02
C TYR A 16 -16.28 -7.51 -5.85
N GLN A 17 -17.60 -7.38 -5.68
CA GLN A 17 -18.28 -6.10 -5.45
C GLN A 17 -18.01 -5.55 -4.05
N GLN A 18 -17.76 -6.41 -3.06
CA GLN A 18 -17.42 -5.99 -1.69
C GLN A 18 -16.06 -5.27 -1.64
N SER A 19 -15.07 -5.72 -2.42
CA SER A 19 -13.77 -5.07 -2.54
C SER A 19 -13.85 -3.68 -3.19
N GLU A 20 -14.65 -3.52 -4.25
CA GLU A 20 -14.91 -2.20 -4.86
C GLU A 20 -15.69 -1.27 -3.93
N LEU A 21 -16.64 -1.81 -3.16
CA LEU A 21 -17.40 -1.05 -2.15
C LEU A 21 -16.50 -0.58 -0.99
N LEU A 22 -15.61 -1.43 -0.51
CA LEU A 22 -14.62 -1.09 0.52
C LEU A 22 -13.66 0.00 0.06
N LEU A 23 -13.15 -0.10 -1.18
CA LEU A 23 -12.29 0.93 -1.77
C LEU A 23 -13.04 2.25 -1.95
N SER A 24 -14.28 2.20 -2.43
CA SER A 24 -15.13 3.38 -2.64
C SER A 24 -15.51 4.07 -1.32
N ILE A 25 -15.85 3.29 -0.29
CA ILE A 25 -16.10 3.81 1.06
C ILE A 25 -14.82 4.40 1.65
N GLY A 26 -13.67 3.73 1.50
CA GLY A 26 -12.38 4.25 1.95
C GLY A 26 -12.02 5.59 1.31
N LEU A 27 -12.26 5.73 0.00
CA LEU A 27 -12.11 6.98 -0.74
C LEU A 27 -13.07 8.07 -0.21
N LEU A 28 -14.36 7.77 -0.07
CA LEU A 28 -15.33 8.75 0.45
C LEU A 28 -15.02 9.16 1.90
N ALA A 29 -14.61 8.21 2.74
CA ALA A 29 -14.18 8.47 4.10
C ALA A 29 -12.92 9.35 4.12
N SER A 30 -11.94 9.10 3.24
CA SER A 30 -10.75 9.95 3.13
C SER A 30 -11.08 11.40 2.79
N LEU A 31 -11.98 11.61 1.84
CA LEU A 31 -12.48 12.94 1.49
C LEU A 31 -13.22 13.59 2.65
N GLY A 32 -14.02 12.82 3.39
CA GLY A 32 -14.70 13.29 4.60
C GLY A 32 -13.73 13.78 5.68
N VAL A 33 -12.67 13.01 5.95
CA VAL A 33 -11.60 13.38 6.90
C VAL A 33 -10.84 14.63 6.47
N MET A 34 -10.70 14.86 5.16
CA MET A 34 -10.05 16.05 4.62
C MET A 34 -10.91 17.32 4.80
N LEU A 35 -12.24 17.19 4.73
CA LEU A 35 -13.18 18.31 4.83
C LEU A 35 -13.59 18.63 6.28
N VAL A 36 -13.70 17.61 7.13
CA VAL A 36 -14.23 17.74 8.49
C VAL A 36 -13.09 17.68 9.52
N PRO A 37 -13.00 18.64 10.48
CA PRO A 37 -12.03 18.57 11.55
C PRO A 37 -12.23 17.30 12.38
N LEU A 38 -11.17 16.49 12.48
CA LEU A 38 -11.14 15.34 13.39
C LEU A 38 -10.70 15.79 14.79
N PRO A 39 -11.27 15.22 15.85
CA PRO A 39 -10.76 15.46 17.20
C PRO A 39 -9.34 14.91 17.34
N THR A 40 -8.50 15.60 18.10
CA THR A 40 -7.07 15.26 18.33
C THR A 40 -6.88 13.81 18.79
N PHE A 41 -7.77 13.29 19.64
CA PHE A 41 -7.74 11.89 20.10
C PHE A 41 -7.87 10.88 18.96
N LEU A 42 -8.79 11.13 18.01
CA LEU A 42 -9.01 10.22 16.89
C LEU A 42 -7.84 10.28 15.90
N LEU A 43 -7.29 11.48 15.69
CA LEU A 43 -6.10 11.67 14.87
C LEU A 43 -4.89 10.91 15.43
N ASP A 44 -4.63 11.01 16.74
CA ASP A 44 -3.58 10.24 17.41
C ASP A 44 -3.80 8.73 17.25
N MET A 45 -5.03 8.25 17.42
CA MET A 45 -5.35 6.83 17.23
C MET A 45 -5.07 6.36 15.80
N LEU A 46 -5.45 7.16 14.79
CA LEU A 46 -5.23 6.84 13.38
C LEU A 46 -3.74 6.90 12.99
N LEU A 47 -2.98 7.84 13.54
CA LEU A 47 -1.51 7.89 13.38
C LEU A 47 -0.83 6.68 14.02
N ALA A 48 -1.24 6.29 15.22
CA ALA A 48 -0.73 5.08 15.88
C ALA A 48 -1.04 3.83 15.06
N LEU A 49 -2.26 3.72 14.53
CA LEU A 49 -2.66 2.63 13.65
C LEU A 49 -1.81 2.63 12.37
N ASN A 50 -1.52 3.80 11.79
CA ASN A 50 -0.68 3.91 10.61
C ASN A 50 0.73 3.35 10.84
N LEU A 51 1.38 3.74 11.95
CA LEU A 51 2.68 3.23 12.34
C LEU A 51 2.64 1.71 12.59
N ALA A 52 1.62 1.23 13.30
CA ALA A 52 1.46 -0.19 13.59
C ALA A 52 1.26 -1.02 12.32
N GLN A 53 0.46 -0.55 11.37
CA GLN A 53 0.26 -1.19 10.07
C GLN A 53 1.55 -1.23 9.24
N ALA A 54 2.32 -0.13 9.22
CA ALA A 54 3.61 -0.10 8.54
C ALA A 54 4.61 -1.10 9.14
N ALA A 55 4.69 -1.18 10.47
CA ALA A 55 5.54 -2.15 11.16
C ALA A 55 5.07 -3.60 10.90
N LEU A 56 3.76 -3.86 10.97
CA LEU A 56 3.20 -5.18 10.70
C LEU A 56 3.52 -5.64 9.27
N LEU A 57 3.35 -4.75 8.28
CA LEU A 57 3.73 -5.07 6.89
C LEU A 57 5.22 -5.36 6.75
N LEU A 58 6.08 -4.62 7.44
CA LEU A 58 7.52 -4.89 7.45
C LEU A 58 7.81 -6.30 7.99
N LEU A 59 7.17 -6.71 9.09
CA LEU A 59 7.35 -8.05 9.63
C LEU A 59 6.84 -9.13 8.68
N ILE A 60 5.66 -8.94 8.06
CA ILE A 60 5.09 -9.89 7.10
C ILE A 60 6.04 -10.06 5.90
N THR A 61 6.49 -8.95 5.32
CA THR A 61 7.38 -8.96 4.15
C THR A 61 8.75 -9.57 4.43
N LEU A 62 9.30 -9.41 5.64
CA LEU A 62 10.54 -10.09 6.05
C LEU A 62 10.36 -11.59 6.30
N GLY A 63 9.13 -12.04 6.60
CA GLY A 63 8.82 -13.45 6.89
C GLY A 63 8.44 -14.29 5.66
N THR A 64 8.05 -13.66 4.56
CA THR A 64 7.58 -14.36 3.35
C THR A 64 8.73 -14.93 2.51
N ARG A 65 8.57 -16.19 2.05
CA ARG A 65 9.55 -16.87 1.19
C ARG A 65 9.20 -16.83 -0.30
N HIS A 66 7.92 -16.79 -0.65
CA HIS A 66 7.47 -16.79 -2.04
C HIS A 66 6.68 -15.51 -2.41
N PRO A 67 7.00 -14.85 -3.54
CA PRO A 67 6.32 -13.61 -3.95
C PRO A 67 4.79 -13.72 -4.07
N LEU A 68 4.28 -14.89 -4.48
CA LEU A 68 2.84 -15.14 -4.67
C LEU A 68 2.03 -15.11 -3.36
N GLU A 69 2.67 -15.35 -2.21
CA GLU A 69 2.04 -15.19 -0.88
C GLU A 69 1.69 -13.72 -0.58
N LEU A 70 2.35 -12.79 -1.27
CA LEU A 70 2.09 -11.35 -1.19
C LEU A 70 1.16 -10.86 -2.31
N SER A 71 0.40 -11.72 -2.97
CA SER A 71 -0.52 -11.32 -4.05
C SER A 71 -1.52 -10.20 -3.67
N VAL A 72 -1.87 -10.07 -2.38
CA VAL A 72 -2.75 -9.01 -1.84
C VAL A 72 -1.99 -7.70 -1.51
N PHE A 73 -0.66 -7.76 -1.43
CA PHE A 73 0.21 -6.66 -1.03
C PHE A 73 0.09 -5.40 -1.92
N PRO A 74 0.01 -5.48 -3.27
CA PRO A 74 -0.11 -4.28 -4.10
C PRO A 74 -1.38 -3.46 -3.76
N SER A 75 -2.51 -4.14 -3.61
CA SER A 75 -3.79 -3.50 -3.26
C SER A 75 -3.77 -2.91 -1.85
N LEU A 76 -3.16 -3.62 -0.88
CA LEU A 76 -2.99 -3.12 0.48
C LEU A 76 -2.09 -1.88 0.52
N LEU A 77 -1.00 -1.87 -0.26
CA LEU A 77 -0.12 -0.71 -0.36
C LEU A 77 -0.88 0.53 -0.83
N LEU A 78 -1.72 0.40 -1.87
CA LEU A 78 -2.53 1.51 -2.39
C LEU A 78 -3.50 2.07 -1.35
N LEU A 79 -4.15 1.20 -0.58
CA LEU A 79 -5.07 1.62 0.48
C LEU A 79 -4.31 2.33 1.61
N LEU A 80 -3.17 1.79 2.01
CA LEU A 80 -2.35 2.36 3.08
C LEU A 80 -1.66 3.66 2.69
N THR A 81 -1.25 3.85 1.43
CA THR A 81 -0.75 5.14 0.94
C THR A 81 -1.87 6.18 0.95
N LEU A 82 -3.06 5.84 0.47
CA LEU A 82 -4.20 6.77 0.51
C LEU A 82 -4.56 7.17 1.94
N PHE A 83 -4.58 6.19 2.85
CA PHE A 83 -4.76 6.44 4.28
C PHE A 83 -3.67 7.38 4.84
N ARG A 84 -2.39 7.14 4.51
CA ARG A 84 -1.27 8.03 4.88
C ARG A 84 -1.47 9.45 4.38
N LEU A 85 -1.79 9.63 3.11
CA LEU A 85 -2.00 10.94 2.51
C LEU A 85 -3.12 11.70 3.24
N THR A 86 -4.22 11.01 3.52
CA THR A 86 -5.37 11.56 4.25
C THR A 86 -4.96 12.05 5.64
N LEU A 87 -4.21 11.24 6.39
CA LEU A 87 -3.75 11.61 7.73
C LEU A 87 -2.75 12.77 7.68
N ASN A 88 -1.86 12.82 6.70
CA ASN A 88 -0.94 13.95 6.54
C ASN A 88 -1.71 15.25 6.33
N ILE A 89 -2.71 15.26 5.44
CA ILE A 89 -3.54 16.43 5.18
C ILE A 89 -4.33 16.84 6.43
N ALA A 90 -4.97 15.88 7.11
CA ALA A 90 -5.73 16.15 8.33
C ALA A 90 -4.85 16.70 9.45
N THR A 91 -3.64 16.14 9.62
CA THR A 91 -2.66 16.57 10.62
C THR A 91 -2.15 17.97 10.32
N THR A 92 -1.70 18.23 9.09
CA THR A 92 -1.23 19.57 8.69
C THR A 92 -2.32 20.62 8.89
N ARG A 93 -3.57 20.31 8.52
CA ARG A 93 -4.70 21.22 8.74
C ARG A 93 -4.91 21.54 10.22
N LEU A 94 -4.87 20.53 11.09
CA LEU A 94 -5.05 20.71 12.54
C LEU A 94 -3.92 21.57 13.14
N ILE A 95 -2.67 21.30 12.74
CA ILE A 95 -1.50 22.09 13.13
C ILE A 95 -1.65 23.55 12.72
N LEU A 96 -2.10 23.82 11.48
CA LEU A 96 -2.19 25.18 10.95
C LEU A 96 -3.39 25.98 11.50
N LEU A 97 -4.51 25.31 11.81
CA LEU A 97 -5.74 25.99 12.27
C LEU A 97 -5.83 26.11 13.79
N GLU A 98 -5.42 25.08 14.52
CA GLU A 98 -5.64 24.97 15.97
C GLU A 98 -4.32 25.06 16.77
N ALA A 99 -3.17 25.05 16.08
CA ALA A 99 -1.84 24.97 16.69
C ALA A 99 -1.65 23.75 17.62
N ASP A 100 -2.52 22.74 17.48
CA ASP A 100 -2.46 21.47 18.19
C ASP A 100 -2.21 20.35 17.17
N ALA A 101 -1.07 19.68 17.33
CA ALA A 101 -0.64 18.60 16.45
C ALA A 101 -1.10 17.22 16.90
N GLY A 102 -1.79 17.12 18.05
CA GLY A 102 -2.00 15.85 18.75
C GLY A 102 -0.78 15.43 19.59
N ARG A 103 -0.97 14.44 20.45
CA ARG A 103 0.08 13.97 21.39
C ARG A 103 1.19 13.23 20.69
N ILE A 104 0.88 12.45 19.65
CA ILE A 104 1.91 11.68 18.93
C ILE A 104 2.85 12.64 18.23
N VAL A 105 2.32 13.57 17.43
CA VAL A 105 3.14 14.50 16.65
C VAL A 105 3.92 15.45 17.54
N SER A 106 3.32 15.99 18.60
CA SER A 106 4.03 16.85 19.56
C SER A 106 5.16 16.11 20.28
N THR A 107 4.94 14.86 20.69
CA THR A 107 5.97 14.02 21.32
C THR A 107 7.11 13.75 20.34
N PHE A 108 6.81 13.28 19.13
CA PHE A 108 7.83 13.05 18.10
C PHE A 108 8.58 14.32 17.73
N GLY A 109 7.90 15.46 17.61
CA GLY A 109 8.52 16.76 17.36
C GLY A 109 9.49 17.15 18.46
N SER A 110 9.09 17.01 19.73
CA SER A 110 9.98 17.30 20.87
C SER A 110 11.21 16.38 20.91
N LEU A 111 11.03 15.10 20.57
CA LEU A 111 12.11 14.11 20.51
C LEU A 111 13.12 14.41 19.40
N VAL A 112 12.65 14.85 18.23
CA VAL A 112 13.51 15.13 17.07
C VAL A 112 14.22 16.48 17.20
N VAL A 113 13.50 17.52 17.66
CA VAL A 113 14.02 18.89 17.75
C VAL A 113 14.93 19.06 18.98
N GLY A 114 14.73 18.26 20.04
CA GLY A 114 15.58 18.30 21.24
C GLY A 114 15.63 19.67 21.93
N GLY A 115 14.62 20.51 21.70
CA GLY A 115 14.56 21.89 22.21
C GLY A 115 15.26 22.95 21.33
N ASN A 116 15.91 22.58 20.22
CA ASN A 116 16.55 23.52 19.31
C ASN A 116 15.95 23.43 17.90
N LEU A 117 15.19 24.46 17.51
CA LEU A 117 14.54 24.55 16.21
C LEU A 117 15.51 24.39 15.03
N ILE A 118 16.75 24.88 15.14
CA ILE A 118 17.77 24.74 14.09
C ILE A 118 18.16 23.28 13.90
N VAL A 119 18.37 22.54 15.00
CA VAL A 119 18.68 21.10 14.95
C VAL A 119 17.52 20.35 14.30
N GLY A 120 16.28 20.69 14.69
CA GLY A 120 15.07 20.16 14.08
C GLY A 120 15.01 20.38 12.56
N LEU A 121 15.28 21.61 12.10
CA LEU A 121 15.28 21.95 10.68
C LEU A 121 16.34 21.17 9.90
N VAL A 122 17.56 21.03 10.46
CA VAL A 122 18.64 20.26 9.82
C VAL A 122 18.26 18.79 9.70
N ILE A 123 17.72 18.18 10.77
CA ILE A 123 17.27 16.78 10.74
C ILE A 123 16.13 16.61 9.73
N PHE A 124 15.16 17.51 9.71
CA PHE A 124 14.07 17.50 8.73
C PHE A 124 14.60 17.50 7.29
N LEU A 125 15.56 18.38 6.97
CA LEU A 125 16.20 18.44 5.65
C LEU A 125 16.92 17.13 5.29
N ILE A 126 17.64 16.53 6.24
CA ILE A 126 18.29 15.22 6.05
C ILE A 126 17.25 14.15 5.75
N LEU A 127 16.17 14.07 6.53
CA LEU A 127 15.10 13.10 6.34
C LEU A 127 14.41 13.29 4.99
N VAL A 128 14.14 14.52 4.59
CA VAL A 128 13.59 14.87 3.27
C VAL A 128 14.49 14.36 2.13
N ILE A 129 15.81 14.61 2.23
CA ILE A 129 16.76 14.16 1.21
C ILE A 129 16.79 12.63 1.14
N ILE A 130 16.87 11.95 2.30
CA ILE A 130 16.86 10.49 2.36
C ILE A 130 15.56 9.93 1.77
N GLN A 131 14.40 10.46 2.18
CA GLN A 131 13.09 10.00 1.72
C GLN A 131 12.94 10.16 0.20
N PHE A 132 13.29 11.31 -0.35
CA PHE A 132 13.03 11.59 -1.77
C PHE A 132 14.14 11.09 -2.70
N VAL A 133 15.40 11.41 -2.39
CA VAL A 133 16.53 11.13 -3.29
C VAL A 133 17.00 9.69 -3.17
N VAL A 134 17.06 9.15 -1.95
CA VAL A 134 17.61 7.81 -1.71
C VAL A 134 16.49 6.77 -1.81
N ILE A 135 15.47 6.88 -0.96
CA ILE A 135 14.42 5.85 -0.87
C ILE A 135 13.51 5.89 -2.09
N THR A 136 12.87 7.02 -2.37
CA THR A 136 11.83 7.09 -3.42
C THR A 136 12.42 6.91 -4.83
N LYS A 137 13.48 7.65 -5.18
CA LYS A 137 14.15 7.48 -6.49
C LYS A 137 15.00 6.20 -6.60
N GLY A 138 15.54 5.69 -5.49
CA GLY A 138 16.29 4.43 -5.48
C GLY A 138 15.36 3.23 -5.66
N SER A 139 14.31 3.15 -4.84
CA SER A 139 13.31 2.07 -4.91
C SER A 139 12.65 2.00 -6.28
N GLY A 140 12.25 3.14 -6.88
CA GLY A 140 11.62 3.13 -8.20
C GLY A 140 12.50 2.50 -9.29
N ARG A 141 13.79 2.82 -9.32
CA ARG A 141 14.74 2.24 -10.30
C ARG A 141 14.94 0.75 -10.07
N ILE A 142 15.02 0.32 -8.80
CA ILE A 142 15.19 -1.09 -8.46
C ILE A 142 13.93 -1.88 -8.85
N SER A 143 12.74 -1.37 -8.55
CA SER A 143 11.47 -2.02 -8.86
C SER A 143 11.20 -2.12 -10.37
N GLU A 144 11.47 -1.05 -11.13
CA GLU A 144 11.31 -1.05 -12.59
C GLU A 144 12.22 -2.09 -13.25
N VAL A 145 13.48 -2.13 -12.83
CA VAL A 145 14.47 -3.07 -13.36
C VAL A 145 14.15 -4.51 -12.95
N ALA A 146 13.75 -4.74 -11.70
CA ALA A 146 13.35 -6.06 -11.21
C ALA A 146 12.10 -6.57 -11.94
N ALA A 147 11.07 -5.73 -12.08
CA ALA A 147 9.86 -6.09 -12.81
C ALA A 147 10.19 -6.39 -14.28
N ARG A 148 10.98 -5.54 -14.93
CA ARG A 148 11.39 -5.77 -16.31
C ARG A 148 12.19 -7.06 -16.48
N PHE A 149 13.17 -7.35 -15.63
CA PHE A 149 13.93 -8.60 -15.73
C PHE A 149 13.07 -9.84 -15.49
N THR A 150 12.12 -9.78 -14.55
CA THR A 150 11.19 -10.88 -14.35
C THR A 150 10.26 -11.08 -15.54
N LEU A 151 9.77 -9.99 -16.15
CA LEU A 151 8.94 -10.02 -17.35
C LEU A 151 9.72 -10.52 -18.58
N ASP A 152 10.95 -10.06 -18.78
CA ASP A 152 11.83 -10.48 -19.87
C ASP A 152 12.20 -11.98 -19.76
N ALA A 153 12.17 -12.56 -18.55
CA ALA A 153 12.41 -13.98 -18.31
C ALA A 153 11.20 -14.88 -18.58
N LEU A 154 9.99 -14.32 -18.78
CA LEU A 154 8.76 -15.11 -18.96
C LEU A 154 8.78 -16.03 -20.19
N PRO A 155 9.20 -15.59 -21.39
CA PRO A 155 9.25 -16.47 -22.55
C PRO A 155 10.19 -17.66 -22.31
N GLY A 156 11.32 -17.42 -21.63
CA GLY A 156 12.27 -18.49 -21.27
C GLY A 156 11.66 -19.51 -20.31
N LYS A 157 10.94 -19.04 -19.26
CA LYS A 157 10.22 -19.93 -18.34
C LYS A 157 9.10 -20.71 -19.05
N GLN A 158 8.37 -20.10 -19.99
CA GLN A 158 7.34 -20.79 -20.79
C GLN A 158 7.95 -21.83 -21.73
N MET A 159 9.03 -21.48 -22.44
CA MET A 159 9.76 -22.39 -23.31
C MET A 159 10.34 -23.59 -22.55
N ALA A 160 10.80 -23.38 -21.31
CA ALA A 160 11.27 -24.46 -20.45
C ALA A 160 10.15 -25.45 -20.10
N ILE A 161 8.95 -24.97 -19.79
CA ILE A 161 7.76 -25.81 -19.55
C ILE A 161 7.41 -26.61 -20.81
N ASP A 162 7.46 -25.96 -21.98
CA ASP A 162 7.15 -26.60 -23.26
C ASP A 162 8.18 -27.67 -23.63
N ALA A 163 9.47 -27.40 -23.37
CA ALA A 163 10.54 -28.36 -23.57
C ALA A 163 10.41 -29.57 -22.64
N GLU A 164 10.09 -29.36 -21.36
CA GLU A 164 9.85 -30.45 -20.40
C GLU A 164 8.62 -31.31 -20.78
N LEU A 165 7.54 -30.68 -21.26
CA LEU A 165 6.35 -31.38 -21.74
C LEU A 165 6.65 -32.21 -23.00
N ASN A 166 7.38 -31.62 -23.96
CA ASN A 166 7.77 -32.30 -25.19
C ASN A 166 8.77 -33.44 -24.95
N ALA A 167 9.62 -33.33 -23.92
CA ALA A 167 10.53 -34.38 -23.49
C ALA A 167 9.84 -35.48 -22.65
N GLY A 168 8.55 -35.32 -22.33
CA GLY A 168 7.80 -36.26 -21.50
C GLY A 168 8.20 -36.24 -20.01
N ALA A 169 8.94 -35.23 -19.56
CA ALA A 169 9.37 -35.08 -18.17
C ALA A 169 8.22 -34.63 -17.24
N ILE A 170 7.21 -33.96 -17.79
CA ILE A 170 6.01 -33.52 -17.08
C ILE A 170 4.74 -33.89 -17.86
N THR A 171 3.61 -34.00 -17.15
CA THR A 171 2.30 -34.24 -17.76
C THR A 171 1.63 -32.93 -18.20
N MET A 172 0.62 -33.02 -19.06
CA MET A 172 -0.16 -31.86 -19.52
C MET A 172 -0.80 -31.09 -18.36
N GLU A 173 -1.28 -31.78 -17.32
CA GLU A 173 -1.88 -31.13 -16.15
C GLU A 173 -0.86 -30.32 -15.36
N VAL A 174 0.33 -30.89 -15.10
CA VAL A 174 1.43 -30.19 -14.39
C VAL A 174 1.93 -28.99 -15.21
N ALA A 175 2.04 -29.14 -16.53
CA ALA A 175 2.39 -28.04 -17.42
C ALA A 175 1.36 -26.89 -17.34
N ARG A 176 0.06 -27.22 -17.26
CA ARG A 176 -1.02 -26.24 -17.10
C ARG A 176 -0.93 -25.50 -15.77
N GLU A 177 -0.77 -26.22 -14.66
CA GLU A 177 -0.61 -25.61 -13.32
C GLU A 177 0.60 -24.67 -13.26
N ARG A 178 1.75 -25.09 -13.83
CA ARG A 178 2.95 -24.25 -13.88
C ARG A 178 2.73 -22.99 -14.71
N ARG A 179 2.10 -23.08 -15.88
CA ARG A 179 1.76 -21.90 -16.70
C ARG A 179 0.81 -20.96 -15.96
N GLU A 180 -0.17 -21.49 -15.23
CA GLU A 180 -1.08 -20.68 -14.43
C GLU A 180 -0.35 -19.97 -13.27
N SER A 181 0.58 -20.66 -12.61
CA SER A 181 1.43 -20.04 -11.58
C SER A 181 2.31 -18.92 -12.14
N LEU A 182 2.84 -19.11 -13.35
CA LEU A 182 3.66 -18.13 -14.04
C LEU A 182 2.85 -16.90 -14.48
N ALA A 183 1.59 -17.10 -14.89
CA ALA A 183 0.66 -16.02 -15.18
C ALA A 183 0.38 -15.18 -13.92
N ARG A 184 0.10 -15.83 -12.78
CA ARG A 184 -0.09 -15.12 -11.50
C ARG A 184 1.16 -14.36 -11.05
N GLU A 185 2.35 -14.92 -11.28
CA GLU A 185 3.62 -14.25 -10.99
C GLU A 185 3.75 -12.97 -11.84
N THR A 186 3.41 -13.05 -13.13
CA THR A 186 3.40 -11.92 -14.07
C THR A 186 2.46 -10.81 -13.61
N ASP A 187 1.22 -11.16 -13.25
CA ASP A 187 0.21 -10.19 -12.78
C ASP A 187 0.64 -9.52 -11.46
N PHE A 188 1.27 -10.27 -10.57
CA PHE A 188 1.81 -9.72 -9.32
C PHE A 188 2.92 -8.69 -9.59
N TYR A 189 3.91 -9.01 -10.43
CA TYR A 189 4.98 -8.04 -10.73
C TYR A 189 4.47 -6.81 -11.50
N GLY A 190 3.49 -6.98 -12.38
CA GLY A 190 2.83 -5.87 -13.06
C GLY A 190 2.07 -4.94 -12.10
N SER A 191 1.28 -5.52 -11.18
CA SER A 191 0.57 -4.74 -10.17
C SER A 191 1.50 -4.09 -9.14
N MET A 192 2.63 -4.74 -8.79
CA MET A 192 3.67 -4.18 -7.92
C MET A 192 4.37 -2.96 -8.53
N ASP A 193 4.70 -2.99 -9.83
CA ASP A 193 5.28 -1.82 -10.51
C ASP A 193 4.30 -0.63 -10.49
N GLY A 194 3.01 -0.90 -10.76
CA GLY A 194 1.95 0.11 -10.66
C GLY A 194 1.80 0.69 -9.25
N ALA A 195 1.69 -0.17 -8.24
CA ALA A 195 1.60 0.26 -6.84
C ALA A 195 2.85 1.04 -6.38
N GLY A 196 4.04 0.62 -6.79
CA GLY A 196 5.30 1.31 -6.50
C GLY A 196 5.35 2.73 -7.08
N LYS A 197 4.85 2.93 -8.31
CA LYS A 197 4.72 4.26 -8.93
C LYS A 197 3.74 5.15 -8.16
N PHE A 198 2.63 4.59 -7.65
CA PHE A 198 1.67 5.31 -6.82
C PHE A 198 2.29 5.76 -5.48
N VAL A 199 2.99 4.86 -4.79
CA VAL A 199 3.70 5.16 -3.52
C VAL A 199 4.72 6.29 -3.73
N ARG A 200 5.41 6.30 -4.88
CA ARG A 200 6.32 7.39 -5.23
C ARG A 200 5.58 8.73 -5.40
N GLY A 201 4.40 8.73 -6.01
CA GLY A 201 3.56 9.93 -6.13
C GLY A 201 3.10 10.45 -4.77
N ASP A 202 2.67 9.55 -3.88
CA ASP A 202 2.31 9.85 -2.49
C ASP A 202 3.47 10.48 -1.71
N ALA A 203 4.68 9.91 -1.81
CA ALA A 203 5.86 10.47 -1.14
C ALA A 203 6.21 11.90 -1.59
N ILE A 204 5.96 12.24 -2.86
CA ILE A 204 6.12 13.60 -3.38
C ILE A 204 5.03 14.51 -2.81
N ALA A 205 3.78 14.08 -2.85
CA ALA A 205 2.65 14.86 -2.35
C ALA A 205 2.81 15.15 -0.84
N GLY A 206 3.17 14.14 -0.04
CA GLY A 206 3.41 14.30 1.39
C GLY A 206 4.51 15.32 1.71
N LEU A 207 5.56 15.38 0.89
CA LEU A 207 6.64 16.37 1.05
C LEU A 207 6.20 17.79 0.66
N ILE A 208 5.30 17.95 -0.30
CA ILE A 208 4.76 19.27 -0.67
C ILE A 208 3.77 19.77 0.39
N ILE A 209 3.04 18.85 1.03
CA ILE A 209 2.05 19.16 2.07
C ILE A 209 2.72 19.52 3.42
N THR A 210 3.91 18.97 3.70
CA THR A 210 4.61 19.11 5.00
C THR A 210 5.72 20.15 4.93
#